data_AF-A0A934D988-F1
#
_entry.id   AF-A0A934D988-F1
#
_cell.length_a   1.000
_cell.length_b   1.000
_cell.length_c   1.000
_cell.angle_alpha   90.00
_cell.angle_beta   90.00
_cell.angle_gamma   90.00
#
_symmetry.space_group_name_H-M   'P 1'
#
loop_
_entity.id
_entity.type
_entity.pdbx_description
1 polymer ?
#
loop_
_entity_poly.entity_id
_entity_poly.type
_entity_poly.pdbx_seq_one_letter_code
_entity_poly.pdbx_strand_id
1 'polypeptide(L)'
;MNQSQRTSFGLYETCRILLPGFYFATLVAFFSAAFRFNDTPPPIPFPAFIVFLFITIVSGLTMYAKETSKRRRAFVENQPSTYLQNKARLLSQSEALGNDEARRLYFYILNNHVPPAFHDKIFFFGTVYHIMILIRRTSFWFGMFGLAGIFVRLASAIPLPDQRALIALTIIVWAIYFLNVRYNKADRKMQENYQDQIFWLEMNDDIVRDILKKRRTYHKQNPL
;
A
#
# COMPACT_ATOMS: atom_id res chain seq x y z
N MET A 1 -22.92 12.69 15.21
CA MET A 1 -21.45 12.80 15.41
C MET A 1 -20.99 11.54 16.15
N ASN A 2 -20.41 10.57 15.43
CA ASN A 2 -19.94 9.31 16.02
C ASN A 2 -18.44 9.40 16.32
N GLN A 3 -18.08 9.45 17.62
CA GLN A 3 -16.69 9.57 18.08
C GLN A 3 -15.84 8.29 17.86
N SER A 4 -16.45 7.15 17.52
CA SER A 4 -15.74 5.87 17.34
C SER A 4 -14.96 5.75 16.01
N GLN A 5 -15.18 6.62 15.02
CA GLN A 5 -14.53 6.51 13.70
C GLN A 5 -13.15 7.19 13.60
N ARG A 6 -12.77 8.07 14.53
CA ARG A 6 -11.49 8.81 14.44
C ARG A 6 -10.27 7.98 14.85
N THR A 7 -10.47 6.99 15.73
CA THR A 7 -9.37 6.15 16.26
C THR A 7 -8.85 5.14 15.24
N SER A 8 -9.67 4.67 14.29
CA SER A 8 -9.24 3.68 13.29
C SER A 8 -8.35 4.28 12.20
N PHE A 9 -8.70 5.46 11.66
CA PHE A 9 -7.92 6.12 10.60
C PHE A 9 -6.47 6.43 11.01
N GLY A 10 -6.28 7.07 12.17
CA GLY A 10 -4.94 7.41 12.66
C GLY A 10 -4.06 6.18 12.88
N LEU A 11 -4.65 5.08 13.36
CA LEU A 11 -3.96 3.81 13.52
C LEU A 11 -3.53 3.24 12.16
N TYR A 12 -4.43 3.23 11.16
CA TYR A 12 -4.13 2.72 9.83
C TYR A 12 -2.99 3.49 9.15
N GLU A 13 -3.03 4.82 9.19
CA GLU A 13 -1.96 5.65 8.62
C GLU A 13 -0.64 5.48 9.37
N THR A 14 -0.68 5.40 10.71
CA THR A 14 0.52 5.12 11.52
C THR A 14 1.13 3.77 11.13
N CYS A 15 0.32 2.72 10.95
CA CYS A 15 0.81 1.41 10.51
C CYS A 15 1.41 1.43 9.10
N ARG A 16 0.84 2.21 8.17
CA ARG A 16 1.39 2.38 6.80
C ARG A 16 2.77 2.99 6.79
N ILE A 17 3.11 3.80 7.78
CA ILE A 17 4.41 4.44 7.92
C ILE A 17 5.37 3.51 8.68
N LEU A 18 4.98 3.08 9.88
CA LEU A 18 5.88 2.38 10.80
C LEU A 18 6.25 0.97 10.34
N LEU A 19 5.31 0.18 9.82
CA LEU A 19 5.61 -1.22 9.46
C LEU A 19 6.59 -1.34 8.29
N PRO A 20 6.42 -0.62 7.16
CA PRO A 20 7.41 -0.64 6.08
C PRO A 20 8.76 -0.05 6.51
N GLY A 21 8.74 1.02 7.31
CA GLY A 21 9.96 1.62 7.84
C GLY A 21 10.74 0.68 8.75
N PHE A 22 10.03 -0.03 9.64
CA PHE A 22 10.63 -1.03 10.53
C PHE A 22 11.22 -2.20 9.74
N TYR A 23 10.49 -2.68 8.73
CA TYR A 23 10.99 -3.74 7.84
C TYR A 23 12.26 -3.30 7.11
N PHE A 24 12.29 -2.08 6.58
CA PHE A 24 13.47 -1.51 5.93
C PHE A 24 14.65 -1.39 6.91
N ALA A 25 14.45 -0.79 8.09
CA ALA A 25 15.50 -0.63 9.09
C ALA A 25 16.07 -1.98 9.55
N THR A 26 15.20 -2.99 9.71
CA THR A 26 15.58 -4.36 10.04
C THR A 26 16.45 -4.98 8.95
N LEU A 27 16.07 -4.82 7.67
CA LEU A 27 16.89 -5.29 6.56
C LEU A 27 18.22 -4.55 6.49
N VAL A 28 18.28 -3.24 6.71
CA VAL A 28 19.55 -2.49 6.81
C VAL A 28 20.43 -3.07 7.90
N ALA A 29 19.89 -3.27 9.10
CA ALA A 29 20.64 -3.79 10.24
C ALA A 29 21.21 -5.18 9.96
N PHE A 30 20.38 -6.11 9.46
CA PHE A 30 20.84 -7.46 9.10
C PHE A 30 21.81 -7.46 7.93
N PHE A 31 21.59 -6.59 6.94
CA PHE A 31 22.50 -6.46 5.81
C PHE A 31 23.86 -5.95 6.27
N SER A 32 23.91 -4.87 7.05
CA SER A 32 25.16 -4.37 7.63
C SER A 32 25.86 -5.41 8.52
N ALA A 33 25.11 -6.18 9.31
CA ALA A 33 25.65 -7.25 10.13
C ALA A 33 26.22 -8.41 9.28
N ALA A 34 25.53 -8.80 8.20
CA ALA A 34 25.97 -9.88 7.31
C ALA A 34 27.28 -9.56 6.57
N PHE A 35 27.69 -8.30 6.50
CA PHE A 35 28.99 -7.90 5.97
C PHE A 35 30.12 -7.94 7.02
N ARG A 36 29.81 -8.03 8.32
CA ARG A 36 30.83 -8.13 9.37
C ARG A 36 31.26 -9.58 9.52
N PHE A 37 32.57 -9.80 9.54
CA PHE A 37 33.15 -11.13 9.30
C PHE A 37 33.21 -12.05 10.51
N ASN A 38 33.13 -11.59 11.78
CA ASN A 38 33.48 -12.54 12.86
C ASN A 38 33.08 -12.26 14.31
N ASP A 39 32.28 -11.26 14.64
CA ASP A 39 32.04 -10.99 16.07
C ASP A 39 30.65 -11.41 16.52
N THR A 40 30.62 -12.16 17.62
CA THR A 40 29.45 -12.24 18.52
C THR A 40 28.80 -10.85 18.59
N PRO A 41 27.49 -10.73 18.36
CA PRO A 41 26.86 -9.42 18.26
C PRO A 41 27.12 -8.65 19.57
N PRO A 42 27.81 -7.50 19.52
CA PRO A 42 27.98 -6.69 20.71
C PRO A 42 26.60 -6.25 21.21
N PRO A 43 26.42 -6.01 22.52
CA PRO A 43 25.18 -5.45 23.03
C PRO A 43 24.85 -4.17 22.26
N ILE A 44 23.60 -4.04 21.83
CA ILE A 44 23.15 -2.90 21.04
C ILE A 44 23.31 -1.65 21.91
N PRO A 45 24.25 -0.73 21.60
CA PRO A 45 24.43 0.46 22.41
C PRO A 45 23.21 1.37 22.22
N PHE A 46 22.81 2.09 23.26
CA PHE A 46 21.63 2.99 23.20
C PHE A 46 21.62 3.94 21.98
N PRO A 47 22.76 4.52 21.54
CA PRO A 47 22.83 5.26 20.28
C PRO A 47 22.41 4.49 19.03
N ALA A 48 22.74 3.19 18.94
CA ALA A 48 22.35 2.36 17.79
C ALA A 48 20.84 2.10 17.77
N PHE A 49 20.21 1.99 18.94
CA PHE A 49 18.75 1.91 19.05
C PHE A 49 18.07 3.20 18.57
N ILE A 50 18.59 4.37 18.97
CA ILE A 50 18.08 5.66 18.48
C ILE A 50 18.21 5.76 16.96
N VAL A 51 19.37 5.39 16.40
CA VAL A 51 19.60 5.39 14.94
C VAL A 51 18.62 4.44 14.24
N PHE A 52 18.35 3.26 14.81
CA PHE A 52 17.37 2.32 14.26
C PHE A 52 15.95 2.92 14.23
N LEU A 53 15.51 3.57 15.32
CA LEU A 53 14.22 4.26 15.37
C LEU A 53 14.14 5.41 14.36
N PHE A 54 15.22 6.20 14.25
CA PHE A 54 15.30 7.29 13.29
C PHE A 54 15.19 6.77 11.84
N ILE A 55 15.95 5.73 11.48
CA ILE A 55 15.87 5.10 10.15
C ILE A 55 14.47 4.55 9.91
N THR A 56 13.84 3.92 10.91
CA THR A 56 12.47 3.40 10.82
C THR A 56 11.48 4.50 10.45
N ILE A 57 11.48 5.62 11.19
CA ILE A 57 10.54 6.73 10.96
C ILE A 57 10.81 7.39 9.61
N VAL A 58 12.07 7.75 9.32
CA VAL A 58 12.43 8.47 8.10
C VAL A 58 12.14 7.62 6.86
N SER A 59 12.57 6.36 6.85
CA SER A 59 12.31 5.48 5.70
C SER A 59 10.81 5.22 5.51
N GLY A 60 10.05 5.01 6.59
CA GLY A 60 8.61 4.88 6.56
C GLY A 60 7.92 6.09 5.92
N LEU A 61 8.27 7.30 6.38
CA LEU A 61 7.74 8.55 5.84
C LEU A 61 8.12 8.76 4.37
N THR A 62 9.37 8.47 3.99
CA THR A 62 9.81 8.57 2.59
C THR A 62 9.05 7.60 1.69
N MET A 63 8.82 6.37 2.15
CA MET A 63 8.04 5.39 1.39
C MET A 63 6.57 5.79 1.25
N TYR A 64 5.99 6.34 2.32
CA TYR A 64 4.64 6.88 2.36
C TYR A 64 4.47 8.07 1.41
N ALA A 65 5.40 9.03 1.43
CA ALA A 65 5.36 10.23 0.57
C ALA A 65 5.50 9.89 -0.92
N LYS A 66 6.23 8.83 -1.27
CA LYS A 66 6.44 8.38 -2.65
C LYS A 66 5.27 7.54 -3.20
N GLU A 67 4.04 7.83 -2.79
CA GLU A 67 2.86 7.08 -3.18
C GLU A 67 2.75 7.05 -4.70
N THR A 68 3.03 5.89 -5.29
CA THR A 68 3.07 5.72 -6.75
C THR A 68 1.68 5.34 -7.21
N SER A 69 1.09 6.14 -8.10
CA SER A 69 -0.21 5.82 -8.69
C SER A 69 -0.16 4.46 -9.39
N LYS A 70 -1.16 3.61 -9.13
CA LYS A 70 -1.23 2.28 -9.73
C LYS A 70 -1.40 2.41 -11.25
N ARG A 71 -0.47 1.85 -12.02
CA ARG A 71 -0.54 1.82 -13.49
C ARG A 71 -1.18 0.54 -14.06
N ARG A 72 -1.51 -0.45 -13.23
CA ARG A 72 -2.08 -1.73 -13.71
C ARG A 72 -3.55 -1.55 -14.10
N ARG A 73 -3.87 -1.88 -15.35
CA ARG A 73 -5.20 -1.81 -15.97
C ARG A 73 -6.32 -2.41 -15.11
N ALA A 74 -6.11 -3.59 -14.53
CA ALA A 74 -7.08 -4.26 -13.66
C ALA A 74 -7.45 -3.47 -12.39
N PHE A 75 -6.58 -2.56 -11.93
CA PHE A 75 -6.86 -1.66 -10.81
C PHE A 75 -7.40 -0.31 -11.26
N VAL A 76 -7.37 0.02 -12.55
CA VAL A 76 -7.90 1.28 -13.11
C VAL A 76 -9.34 1.07 -13.60
N GLU A 77 -9.61 -0.06 -14.25
CA GLU A 77 -10.91 -0.36 -14.84
C GLU A 77 -11.96 -0.80 -13.80
N ASN A 78 -11.54 -1.50 -12.74
CA ASN A 78 -12.43 -2.03 -11.71
C ASN A 78 -12.52 -1.15 -10.45
N GLN A 79 -12.34 0.17 -10.59
CA GLN A 79 -12.51 1.08 -9.46
C GLN A 79 -13.99 1.45 -9.28
N PRO A 80 -14.46 1.64 -8.03
CA PRO A 80 -15.81 2.15 -7.77
C PRO A 80 -16.09 3.50 -8.46
N SER A 81 -15.08 4.37 -8.58
CA SER A 81 -15.21 5.62 -9.33
C SER A 81 -15.46 5.38 -10.83
N THR A 82 -14.78 4.40 -11.43
CA THR A 82 -14.97 4.03 -12.84
C THR A 82 -16.37 3.45 -13.07
N TYR A 83 -16.88 2.66 -12.12
CA TYR A 83 -18.28 2.21 -12.14
C TYR A 83 -19.25 3.38 -12.17
N LEU A 84 -19.08 4.39 -11.31
CA LEU A 84 -19.94 5.58 -11.28
C LEU A 84 -19.87 6.38 -12.58
N GLN A 85 -18.70 6.48 -13.22
CA GLN A 85 -18.57 7.11 -14.55
C GLN A 85 -19.38 6.37 -15.61
N ASN A 86 -19.22 5.05 -15.67
CA ASN A 86 -19.93 4.22 -16.65
C ASN A 86 -21.44 4.33 -16.44
N LYS A 87 -21.89 4.30 -15.18
CA LYS A 87 -23.30 4.43 -14.82
C LYS A 87 -23.88 5.80 -15.19
N ALA A 88 -23.12 6.87 -14.97
CA ALA A 88 -23.52 8.20 -15.39
C ALA A 88 -23.62 8.34 -16.92
N ARG A 89 -22.70 7.73 -17.68
CA ARG A 89 -22.78 7.71 -19.16
C ARG A 89 -24.02 6.97 -19.67
N LEU A 90 -24.43 5.91 -18.99
CA LEU A 90 -25.62 5.13 -19.35
C LEU A 90 -26.94 5.85 -19.02
N LEU A 91 -26.93 6.73 -18.01
CA LEU A 91 -28.04 7.63 -17.75
C LEU A 91 -28.02 8.71 -18.83
N SER A 92 -28.85 8.56 -19.86
CA SER A 92 -28.96 9.42 -21.06
C SER A 92 -29.14 10.93 -20.80
N GLN A 93 -29.27 11.32 -19.53
CA GLN A 93 -29.50 12.66 -19.05
C GLN A 93 -28.39 13.19 -18.12
N SER A 94 -27.34 12.43 -17.82
CA SER A 94 -26.23 12.88 -16.98
C SER A 94 -25.05 13.32 -17.84
N GLU A 95 -24.40 14.43 -17.46
CA GLU A 95 -23.11 14.82 -18.04
C GLU A 95 -22.05 13.77 -17.75
N ALA A 96 -21.08 13.65 -18.66
CA ALA A 96 -19.94 12.75 -18.48
C ALA A 96 -19.14 13.16 -17.23
N LEU A 97 -18.94 12.23 -16.29
CA LEU A 97 -18.07 12.48 -15.14
C LEU A 97 -16.60 12.40 -15.54
N GLY A 98 -15.84 13.44 -15.19
CA GLY A 98 -14.38 13.39 -15.20
C GLY A 98 -13.82 12.38 -14.19
N ASN A 99 -12.53 12.04 -14.32
CA ASN A 99 -11.83 11.13 -13.40
C ASN A 99 -11.83 11.63 -11.95
N ASP A 100 -11.52 12.90 -11.74
CA ASP A 100 -11.45 13.45 -10.39
C ASP A 100 -12.83 13.67 -9.78
N GLU A 101 -13.82 14.03 -10.60
CA GLU A 101 -15.21 14.18 -10.15
C GLU A 101 -15.80 12.85 -9.71
N ALA A 102 -15.57 11.78 -10.47
CA ALA A 102 -16.05 10.46 -10.11
C ALA A 102 -15.42 9.93 -8.81
N ARG A 103 -14.15 10.25 -8.57
CA ARG A 103 -13.48 9.96 -7.29
C ARG A 103 -14.11 10.74 -6.15
N ARG A 104 -14.31 12.05 -6.31
CA ARG A 104 -14.95 12.91 -5.28
C ARG A 104 -16.37 12.44 -4.99
N LEU A 105 -17.14 12.11 -6.02
CA LEU A 105 -18.48 11.57 -5.88
C LEU A 105 -18.48 10.23 -5.15
N TYR A 106 -17.54 9.34 -5.50
CA TYR A 106 -17.37 8.08 -4.79
C TYR A 106 -17.11 8.31 -3.30
N PHE A 107 -16.17 9.21 -2.94
CA PHE A 107 -15.91 9.53 -1.53
C PHE A 107 -17.09 10.20 -0.84
N TYR A 108 -17.87 11.03 -1.55
CA TYR A 108 -19.11 11.58 -1.01
C TYR A 108 -20.11 10.48 -0.67
N ILE A 109 -20.34 9.52 -1.58
CA ILE A 109 -21.23 8.39 -1.34
C ILE A 109 -20.71 7.53 -0.18
N LEU A 110 -19.40 7.23 -0.20
CA LEU A 110 -18.75 6.46 0.85
C LEU A 110 -18.97 7.11 2.22
N ASN A 111 -18.66 8.40 2.37
CA ASN A 111 -18.68 9.06 3.67
C ASN A 111 -20.09 9.34 4.20
N ASN A 112 -21.09 9.53 3.33
CA ASN A 112 -22.43 9.94 3.76
C ASN A 112 -23.48 8.84 3.71
N HIS A 113 -23.29 7.80 2.88
CA HIS A 113 -24.32 6.78 2.64
C HIS A 113 -23.88 5.36 2.96
N VAL A 114 -22.58 5.06 2.95
CA VAL A 114 -22.07 3.72 3.25
C VAL A 114 -21.91 3.54 4.77
N PRO A 115 -22.34 2.41 5.37
CA PRO A 115 -22.20 2.17 6.79
C PRO A 115 -20.72 2.20 7.28
N PRO A 116 -20.46 2.67 8.51
CA PRO A 116 -19.12 2.74 9.09
C PRO A 116 -18.32 1.43 9.05
N ALA A 117 -18.98 0.28 9.25
CA ALA A 117 -18.31 -1.03 9.23
C ALA A 117 -17.64 -1.35 7.88
N PHE A 118 -18.21 -0.85 6.77
CA PHE A 118 -17.58 -0.96 5.45
C PHE A 118 -16.34 -0.07 5.32
N HIS A 119 -16.31 1.08 5.99
CA HIS A 119 -15.14 1.98 5.97
C HIS A 119 -13.94 1.30 6.60
N ASP A 120 -14.11 0.68 7.78
CA ASP A 120 -13.01 -0.02 8.45
C ASP A 120 -12.45 -1.16 7.60
N LYS A 121 -13.32 -1.92 6.91
CA LYS A 121 -12.91 -2.94 5.95
C LYS A 121 -12.08 -2.35 4.80
N ILE A 122 -12.54 -1.25 4.22
CA ILE A 122 -11.86 -0.57 3.11
C ILE A 122 -10.49 -0.04 3.54
N PHE A 123 -10.42 0.62 4.71
CA PHE A 123 -9.17 1.15 5.24
C PHE A 123 -8.19 0.03 5.62
N PHE A 124 -8.66 -1.05 6.25
CA PHE A 124 -7.83 -2.19 6.60
C PHE A 124 -7.20 -2.85 5.37
N PHE A 125 -8.00 -3.22 4.36
CA PHE A 125 -7.47 -3.87 3.16
C PHE A 125 -6.59 -2.93 2.34
N GLY A 126 -6.91 -1.64 2.27
CA GLY A 126 -6.05 -0.63 1.65
C GLY A 126 -4.69 -0.53 2.35
N THR A 127 -4.68 -0.58 3.68
CA THR A 127 -3.45 -0.53 4.50
C THR A 127 -2.58 -1.77 4.32
N VAL A 128 -3.17 -2.96 4.47
CA VAL A 128 -2.46 -4.23 4.26
C VAL A 128 -1.88 -4.28 2.85
N TYR A 129 -2.65 -3.86 1.85
CA TYR A 129 -2.20 -3.81 0.47
C TYR A 129 -0.97 -2.91 0.30
N HIS A 130 -1.03 -1.68 0.85
CA HIS A 130 0.06 -0.72 0.72
C HIS A 130 1.35 -1.25 1.37
N ILE A 131 1.25 -1.77 2.60
CA ILE A 131 2.39 -2.35 3.34
C ILE A 131 3.01 -3.50 2.55
N MET A 132 2.20 -4.43 2.03
CA MET A 132 2.68 -5.59 1.29
C MET A 132 3.42 -5.22 0.01
N ILE A 133 2.98 -4.17 -0.70
CA ILE A 133 3.70 -3.66 -1.88
C ILE A 133 5.04 -3.04 -1.50
N LEU A 134 5.07 -2.25 -0.42
CA LEU A 134 6.32 -1.67 0.06
C LEU A 134 7.30 -2.74 0.51
N ILE A 135 6.85 -3.76 1.23
CA ILE A 135 7.65 -4.94 1.60
C ILE A 135 8.20 -5.59 0.33
N ARG A 136 7.35 -5.93 -0.65
CA ARG A 136 7.80 -6.53 -1.93
C ARG A 136 8.87 -5.71 -2.63
N ARG A 137 8.68 -4.39 -2.74
CA ARG A 137 9.65 -3.49 -3.39
C ARG A 137 10.97 -3.45 -2.62
N THR A 138 10.90 -3.36 -1.30
CA THR A 138 12.09 -3.32 -0.44
C THR A 138 12.84 -4.65 -0.51
N SER A 139 12.15 -5.79 -0.40
CA SER A 139 12.76 -7.13 -0.53
C SER A 139 13.43 -7.30 -1.90
N PHE A 140 12.81 -6.83 -2.98
CA PHE A 140 13.42 -6.89 -4.31
C PHE A 140 14.78 -6.17 -4.34
N TRP A 141 14.83 -4.91 -3.89
CA TRP A 141 16.08 -4.13 -3.91
C TRP A 141 17.14 -4.72 -2.98
N PHE A 142 16.79 -5.14 -1.77
CA PHE A 142 17.73 -5.80 -0.86
C PHE A 142 18.20 -7.16 -1.39
N GLY A 143 17.34 -7.92 -2.09
CA GLY A 143 17.72 -9.15 -2.77
C GLY A 143 18.74 -8.89 -3.89
N MET A 144 18.54 -7.82 -4.67
CA MET A 144 19.51 -7.39 -5.69
C MET A 144 20.83 -6.92 -5.08
N PHE A 145 20.79 -6.13 -4.00
CA PHE A 145 22.00 -5.71 -3.29
C PHE A 145 22.74 -6.90 -2.65
N GLY A 146 22.01 -7.89 -2.14
CA GLY A 146 22.58 -9.14 -1.64
C GLY A 146 23.35 -9.91 -2.72
N LEU A 147 22.73 -10.10 -3.89
CA LEU A 147 23.39 -10.73 -5.04
C LEU A 147 24.64 -9.95 -5.50
N ALA A 148 24.54 -8.63 -5.61
CA ALA A 148 25.68 -7.79 -5.96
C ALA A 148 26.80 -7.89 -4.92
N GLY A 149 26.45 -7.90 -3.63
CA GLY A 149 27.40 -8.08 -2.52
C GLY A 149 28.14 -9.41 -2.57
N ILE A 150 27.41 -10.51 -2.80
CA ILE A 150 28.00 -11.85 -2.97
C ILE A 150 28.96 -11.84 -4.18
N PHE A 151 28.53 -11.30 -5.31
CA PHE A 151 29.35 -11.22 -6.52
C PHE A 151 30.65 -10.45 -6.28
N VAL A 152 30.57 -9.28 -5.65
CA VAL A 152 31.76 -8.47 -5.32
C VAL A 152 32.72 -9.25 -4.39
N ARG A 153 32.20 -9.93 -3.37
CA ARG A 153 33.04 -10.71 -2.44
C ARG A 153 33.70 -11.92 -3.10
N LEU A 154 32.99 -12.60 -3.99
CA LEU A 154 33.57 -13.68 -4.81
C LEU A 154 34.67 -13.13 -5.72
N ALA A 155 34.47 -11.97 -6.36
CA ALA A 155 35.48 -11.31 -7.18
C ALA A 155 36.71 -10.86 -6.36
N SER A 156 36.53 -10.52 -5.09
CA SER A 156 37.61 -10.22 -4.14
C SER A 156 38.24 -11.46 -3.50
N ALA A 157 37.96 -12.68 -3.99
CA ALA A 157 38.50 -13.94 -3.49
C ALA A 157 38.23 -14.22 -1.99
N ILE A 158 37.13 -13.66 -1.45
CA ILE A 158 36.70 -13.97 -0.08
C ILE A 158 36.17 -15.40 -0.02
N PRO A 159 36.61 -16.25 0.93
CA PRO A 159 36.11 -17.61 1.09
C PRO A 159 34.59 -17.68 1.30
N LEU A 160 33.94 -18.70 0.71
CA LEU A 160 32.50 -18.95 0.88
C LEU A 160 32.04 -19.07 2.35
N PRO A 161 32.80 -19.71 3.28
CA PRO A 161 32.41 -19.77 4.69
C PRO A 161 32.12 -18.41 5.31
N ASP A 162 32.86 -17.39 4.88
CA ASP A 162 32.77 -16.04 5.44
C ASP A 162 31.67 -15.20 4.77
N GLN A 163 31.00 -15.77 3.76
CA GLN A 163 29.86 -15.17 3.08
C GLN A 163 28.52 -15.80 3.49
N ARG A 164 28.53 -16.85 4.34
CA ARG A 164 27.34 -17.64 4.70
C ARG A 164 26.19 -16.78 5.21
N ALA A 165 26.45 -15.79 6.06
CA ALA A 165 25.43 -14.89 6.58
C ALA A 165 24.77 -14.06 5.47
N LEU A 166 25.57 -13.50 4.55
CA LEU A 166 25.08 -12.73 3.41
C LEU A 166 24.29 -13.60 2.43
N ILE A 167 24.77 -14.81 2.14
CA ILE A 167 24.07 -15.79 1.30
C ILE A 167 22.72 -16.16 1.93
N ALA A 168 22.71 -16.53 3.22
CA ALA A 168 21.48 -16.89 3.93
C ALA A 168 20.47 -15.73 3.95
N LEU A 169 20.92 -14.51 4.28
CA LEU A 169 20.07 -13.32 4.25
C LEU A 169 19.50 -13.08 2.85
N THR A 170 20.33 -13.19 1.81
CA THR A 170 19.90 -13.00 0.41
C THR A 170 18.83 -14.02 0.02
N ILE A 171 19.02 -15.30 0.38
CA ILE A 171 18.03 -16.36 0.13
C ILE A 171 16.72 -16.06 0.87
N ILE A 172 16.78 -15.67 2.15
CA ILE A 172 15.59 -15.34 2.95
C ILE A 172 14.84 -14.16 2.34
N VAL A 173 15.54 -13.10 1.95
CA VAL A 173 14.93 -11.91 1.34
C VAL A 173 14.28 -12.25 0.01
N TRP A 174 14.92 -13.06 -0.83
CA TRP A 174 14.32 -13.56 -2.06
C TRP A 174 13.11 -14.46 -1.80
N ALA A 175 13.16 -15.33 -0.79
CA ALA A 175 12.01 -16.15 -0.40
C ALA A 175 10.83 -15.27 0.02
N ILE A 176 11.06 -14.23 0.84
CA ILE A 176 10.02 -13.25 1.22
C ILE A 176 9.43 -12.58 -0.04
N TYR A 177 10.29 -12.13 -0.96
CA TYR A 177 9.84 -11.54 -2.23
C TYR A 177 9.00 -12.52 -3.05
N PHE A 178 9.49 -13.73 -3.30
CA PHE A 178 8.82 -14.74 -4.11
C PHE A 178 7.49 -15.18 -3.50
N LEU A 179 7.42 -15.37 -2.18
CA LEU A 179 6.16 -15.67 -1.49
C LEU A 179 5.15 -14.52 -1.67
N ASN A 180 5.60 -13.27 -1.53
CA ASN A 180 4.75 -12.10 -1.74
C ASN A 180 4.24 -11.97 -3.18
N VAL A 181 5.07 -12.30 -4.17
CA VAL A 181 4.69 -12.25 -5.60
C VAL A 181 3.80 -13.44 -5.97
N ARG A 182 4.16 -14.66 -5.57
CA ARG A 182 3.48 -15.90 -5.96
C ARG A 182 2.05 -15.97 -5.45
N TYR A 183 1.84 -15.63 -4.17
CA TYR A 183 0.52 -15.70 -3.56
C TYR A 183 -0.33 -14.49 -3.89
N ASN A 184 0.30 -13.33 -4.13
CA ASN A 184 -0.34 -12.05 -4.45
C ASN A 184 -1.66 -11.79 -3.70
N LYS A 185 -1.75 -12.22 -2.44
CA LYS A 185 -3.00 -12.28 -1.67
C LYS A 185 -3.56 -10.87 -1.43
N ALA A 186 -2.66 -9.90 -1.27
CA ALA A 186 -3.00 -8.50 -1.11
C ALA A 186 -3.72 -7.94 -2.35
N ASP A 187 -3.21 -8.17 -3.56
CA ASP A 187 -3.87 -7.72 -4.80
C ASP A 187 -5.28 -8.33 -4.93
N ARG A 188 -5.41 -9.64 -4.70
CA ARG A 188 -6.70 -10.34 -4.76
C ARG A 188 -7.70 -9.77 -3.76
N LYS A 189 -7.30 -9.61 -2.50
CA LYS A 189 -8.17 -9.06 -1.46
C LYS A 189 -8.53 -7.59 -1.71
N MET A 190 -7.63 -6.82 -2.32
CA MET A 190 -7.94 -5.45 -2.72
C MET A 190 -8.96 -5.39 -3.86
N GLN A 191 -8.87 -6.31 -4.83
CA GLN A 191 -9.85 -6.44 -5.91
C GLN A 191 -11.21 -6.90 -5.41
N GLU A 192 -11.26 -7.92 -4.56
CA GLU A 192 -12.49 -8.37 -3.88
C GLU A 192 -13.12 -7.19 -3.10
N ASN A 193 -12.31 -6.41 -2.39
CA ASN A 193 -12.80 -5.23 -1.67
C ASN A 193 -13.38 -4.16 -2.62
N TYR A 194 -12.82 -3.95 -3.82
CA TYR A 194 -13.42 -3.07 -4.83
C TYR A 194 -14.72 -3.64 -5.40
N GLN A 195 -14.80 -4.95 -5.61
CA GLN A 195 -16.02 -5.61 -6.06
C GLN A 195 -17.13 -5.47 -5.01
N ASP A 196 -16.82 -5.63 -3.72
CA ASP A 196 -17.78 -5.41 -2.63
C ASP A 196 -18.30 -3.97 -2.61
N GLN A 197 -17.43 -2.99 -2.85
CA GLN A 197 -17.81 -1.58 -2.97
C GLN A 197 -18.74 -1.34 -4.17
N ILE A 198 -18.43 -1.93 -5.33
CA ILE A 198 -19.26 -1.84 -6.54
C ILE A 198 -20.60 -2.52 -6.32
N PHE A 199 -20.61 -3.72 -5.75
CA PHE A 199 -21.81 -4.47 -5.43
C PHE A 199 -22.73 -3.69 -4.48
N TRP A 200 -22.15 -2.99 -3.50
CA TRP A 200 -22.94 -2.10 -2.65
C TRP A 200 -23.58 -0.95 -3.45
N LEU A 201 -22.84 -0.34 -4.39
CA LEU A 201 -23.37 0.71 -5.29
C LEU A 201 -24.44 0.18 -6.27
N GLU A 202 -24.38 -1.10 -6.63
CA GLU A 202 -25.37 -1.79 -7.45
C GLU A 202 -26.65 -2.07 -6.65
N MET A 203 -26.53 -2.62 -5.44
CA MET A 203 -27.68 -2.90 -4.57
C MET A 203 -28.42 -1.62 -4.16
N ASN A 204 -27.72 -0.49 -4.10
CA ASN A 204 -28.28 0.82 -3.71
C ASN A 204 -28.44 1.74 -4.93
N ASP A 205 -28.87 1.19 -6.08
CA ASP A 205 -29.00 1.90 -7.34
C ASP A 205 -29.80 3.21 -7.22
N ASP A 206 -30.91 3.19 -6.49
CA ASP A 206 -31.80 4.33 -6.31
C ASP A 206 -31.09 5.53 -5.69
N ILE A 207 -30.26 5.29 -4.66
CA ILE A 207 -29.46 6.32 -4.00
C ILE A 207 -28.45 6.91 -5.00
N VAL A 208 -27.76 6.03 -5.74
CA VAL A 208 -26.74 6.46 -6.71
C VAL A 208 -27.38 7.30 -7.82
N ARG A 209 -28.53 6.89 -8.34
CA ARG A 209 -29.26 7.64 -9.38
C ARG A 209 -29.78 8.98 -8.88
N ASP A 210 -30.32 9.04 -7.67
CA ASP A 210 -30.80 10.28 -7.07
C ASP A 210 -29.66 11.29 -6.90
N ILE A 211 -28.50 10.85 -6.40
CA ILE A 211 -27.33 11.72 -6.25
C ILE A 211 -26.81 12.20 -7.61
N LEU A 212 -26.73 11.32 -8.61
CA LEU A 212 -26.30 11.70 -9.97
C LEU A 212 -27.26 12.72 -10.61
N LYS A 213 -28.57 12.58 -10.40
CA LYS A 213 -29.59 13.56 -10.84
C LYS A 213 -29.44 14.90 -10.11
N LYS A 214 -29.31 14.90 -8.78
CA LYS A 214 -29.14 16.12 -7.96
C LYS A 214 -27.90 16.91 -8.38
N ARG A 215 -26.78 16.22 -8.63
CA ARG A 215 -25.56 16.84 -9.13
C ARG A 215 -25.80 17.63 -10.42
N ARG A 216 -26.54 17.05 -11.38
CA ARG A 216 -26.87 17.71 -12.65
C ARG A 216 -27.65 18.99 -12.40
N THR A 217 -28.67 18.95 -11.55
CA THR A 217 -29.48 20.13 -11.22
C THR A 217 -28.61 21.25 -10.66
N TYR A 218 -27.65 20.91 -9.79
CA TYR A 218 -26.71 21.87 -9.22
C TYR A 218 -25.79 22.50 -10.29
N HIS A 219 -25.21 21.71 -11.20
CA HIS A 219 -24.38 22.22 -12.30
C HIS A 219 -25.19 23.08 -13.29
N LYS A 220 -26.44 22.71 -13.58
CA LYS A 220 -27.33 23.53 -14.40
C LYS A 220 -27.67 24.88 -13.77
N GLN A 221 -27.77 24.93 -12.44
CA GLN A 221 -28.06 26.15 -11.69
C GLN A 221 -26.82 27.03 -11.46
N ASN A 222 -25.61 26.43 -11.51
CA ASN A 222 -24.34 27.10 -11.29
C ASN A 222 -23.34 26.72 -12.41
N PRO A 223 -23.56 27.17 -13.66
CA PRO A 223 -22.57 26.97 -14.72
C PRO A 223 -21.29 27.74 -14.36
N LEU A 224 -20.15 27.03 -14.42
CA LEU A 224 -18.82 27.62 -14.27
C LEU A 224 -18.50 28.56 -15.43
#